data_AF-A0A444ZQI4-F1
#
_entry.id   AF-A0A444ZQI4-F1
#
_cell.length_a   1.000
_cell.length_b   1.000
_cell.length_c   1.000
_cell.angle_alpha   90.00
_cell.angle_beta   90.00
_cell.angle_gamma   90.00
#
_symmetry.space_group_name_H-M   'P 1'
#
loop_
_entity.id
_entity.type
_entity.pdbx_description
1 polymer ?
#
loop_
_entity_poly.entity_id
_entity_poly.type
_entity_poly.pdbx_seq_one_letter_code
_entity_poly.pdbx_strand_id
1 'polypeptide(L)'
;MSTKMLLLVDFGMVFLVLINVIISVEARPRAFFVFGDSLVDNGNNNYLFTTARADSPPYGIDFPTRTPTGRFSNGYNIPDFISMRLGAESTLPYLSPEFKGEKLLVGANFASAGVGILNDTGVQFVS
;
A
#
# COMPACT_ATOMS: atom_id res chain seq x y z
N MET A 1 24.87 -37.45 30.44
CA MET A 1 23.71 -37.44 29.52
C MET A 1 23.92 -38.57 28.52
N SER A 2 22.95 -39.48 28.36
CA SER A 2 23.10 -40.62 27.43
C SER A 2 23.02 -40.16 25.97
N THR A 3 23.73 -40.81 25.05
CA THR A 3 23.67 -40.54 23.60
C THR A 3 22.23 -40.56 23.05
N LYS A 4 21.36 -41.42 23.61
CA LYS A 4 19.93 -41.46 23.27
C LYS A 4 19.18 -40.18 23.67
N MET A 5 19.58 -39.55 24.77
CA MET A 5 18.98 -38.32 25.28
C MET A 5 19.42 -37.10 24.46
N LEU A 6 20.66 -37.10 23.93
CA LEU A 6 21.12 -36.09 22.96
C LEU A 6 20.31 -36.15 21.65
N LEU A 7 20.17 -37.35 21.07
CA LEU A 7 19.43 -37.53 19.81
C LEU A 7 17.95 -37.10 19.92
N LEU A 8 17.32 -37.31 21.06
CA LEU A 8 15.95 -36.87 21.33
C LEU A 8 15.81 -35.34 21.38
N VAL A 9 16.78 -34.67 21.99
CA VAL A 9 16.82 -33.20 22.05
C VAL A 9 17.05 -32.62 20.65
N ASP A 10 17.99 -33.18 19.89
CA ASP A 10 18.29 -32.72 18.53
C ASP A 10 17.07 -32.90 17.61
N PHE A 11 16.39 -34.05 17.68
CA PHE A 11 15.17 -34.29 16.92
C PHE A 11 14.05 -33.32 17.31
N GLY A 12 13.87 -33.05 18.61
CA GLY A 12 12.90 -32.08 19.11
C GLY A 12 13.19 -30.66 18.61
N MET A 13 14.46 -30.24 18.60
CA MET A 13 14.89 -28.94 18.08
C MET A 13 14.64 -28.83 16.57
N VAL A 14 15.00 -29.86 15.80
CA VAL A 14 14.75 -29.89 14.34
C VAL A 14 13.25 -29.83 14.06
N PHE A 15 12.43 -30.58 14.81
CA PHE A 15 10.99 -30.56 14.66
C PHE A 15 10.39 -29.18 14.99
N LEU A 16 10.89 -28.51 16.03
CA LEU A 16 10.47 -27.16 16.39
C LEU A 16 10.83 -26.14 15.30
N VAL A 17 12.04 -26.24 14.74
CA VAL A 17 12.48 -25.40 13.62
C VAL A 17 11.60 -25.62 12.39
N LEU A 18 11.29 -26.88 12.05
CA LEU A 18 10.42 -27.21 10.92
C LEU A 18 9.00 -26.66 11.10
N ILE A 19 8.43 -26.73 12.31
CA ILE A 19 7.12 -26.13 12.62
C ILE A 19 7.16 -24.61 12.40
N ASN A 20 8.18 -23.93 12.91
CA ASN A 20 8.31 -22.48 12.73
C ASN A 20 8.43 -22.09 11.24
N VAL A 21 9.20 -22.85 10.46
CA VAL A 21 9.32 -22.62 9.01
C VAL A 21 7.98 -22.79 8.29
N ILE A 22 7.20 -23.82 8.63
CA ILE A 22 5.88 -24.05 8.03
C ILE A 22 4.90 -22.93 8.40
N ILE A 23 4.91 -22.46 9.66
CA ILE A 23 4.06 -21.35 10.11
C ILE A 23 4.44 -20.04 9.41
N SER A 24 5.72 -19.83 9.09
CA SER A 24 6.20 -18.63 8.37
C SER A 24 5.91 -18.63 6.86
N VAL A 25 5.30 -19.69 6.29
CA VAL A 25 4.82 -19.65 4.91
C VAL A 25 3.53 -18.83 4.86
N GLU A 26 3.67 -17.52 5.01
CA GLU A 26 2.61 -16.58 4.71
C GLU A 26 2.58 -16.36 3.20
N ALA A 27 1.43 -16.60 2.57
CA ALA A 27 1.26 -16.32 1.15
C ALA A 27 1.39 -14.80 0.96
N ARG A 28 2.49 -14.37 0.32
CA ARG A 28 2.70 -12.94 0.04
C ARG A 28 1.47 -12.39 -0.68
N PRO A 29 0.94 -11.22 -0.26
CA PRO A 29 -0.17 -10.57 -0.97
C PRO A 29 0.18 -10.41 -2.45
N ARG A 30 -0.81 -10.60 -3.32
CA ARG A 30 -0.63 -10.30 -4.75
C ARG A 30 -0.44 -8.79 -4.90
N ALA A 31 0.47 -8.39 -5.79
CA ALA A 31 0.63 -6.99 -6.14
C ALA A 31 -0.71 -6.38 -6.58
N PHE A 32 -1.03 -5.20 -6.04
CA PHE A 32 -2.27 -4.50 -6.27
C PHE A 32 -2.00 -3.22 -7.06
N PHE A 33 -2.65 -3.08 -8.21
CA PHE A 33 -2.49 -1.92 -9.09
C PHE A 33 -3.82 -1.18 -9.21
N VAL A 34 -3.78 0.13 -8.95
CA VAL A 34 -4.96 1.00 -8.88
C VAL A 34 -4.89 2.01 -10.00
N PHE A 35 -6.00 2.15 -10.73
CA PHE A 35 -6.17 3.15 -11.79
C PHE A 35 -7.51 3.85 -11.56
N GLY A 36 -7.57 5.15 -11.82
CA GLY A 36 -8.80 5.92 -11.68
C GLY A 36 -8.55 7.41 -11.44
N ASP A 37 -9.51 8.05 -10.80
CA ASP A 37 -9.54 9.49 -10.53
C ASP A 37 -9.34 9.79 -9.03
N SER A 38 -9.81 10.95 -8.59
CA SER A 38 -9.75 11.41 -7.19
C SER A 38 -10.33 10.43 -6.18
N LEU A 39 -11.31 9.59 -6.56
CA LEU A 39 -11.95 8.63 -5.64
C LEU A 39 -10.98 7.56 -5.15
N VAL A 40 -9.93 7.31 -5.92
CA VAL A 40 -8.94 6.27 -5.65
C VAL A 40 -7.51 6.81 -5.63
N ASP A 41 -7.27 8.09 -5.95
CA ASP A 41 -5.99 8.76 -5.78
C ASP A 41 -5.58 8.80 -4.30
N ASN A 42 -4.31 8.48 -4.06
CA ASN A 42 -3.68 8.47 -2.75
C ASN A 42 -2.52 9.49 -2.64
N GLY A 43 -2.39 10.40 -3.60
CA GLY A 43 -1.45 11.52 -3.56
C GLY A 43 -0.56 11.68 -4.79
N ASN A 44 -0.89 11.07 -5.94
CA ASN A 44 -0.11 11.31 -7.17
C ASN A 44 -0.11 12.79 -7.54
N ASN A 45 -1.24 13.46 -7.37
CA ASN A 45 -1.39 14.86 -7.75
C ASN A 45 -0.49 15.83 -6.96
N ASN A 46 0.03 15.41 -5.79
CA ASN A 46 0.99 16.22 -5.04
C ASN A 46 2.35 16.35 -5.76
N TYR A 47 2.60 15.50 -6.76
CA TYR A 47 3.82 15.49 -7.58
C TYR A 47 3.61 16.09 -8.98
N LEU A 48 2.42 16.61 -9.28
CA LEU A 48 2.04 17.14 -10.59
C LEU A 48 1.73 18.64 -10.54
N PHE A 49 1.91 19.35 -11.66
CA PHE A 49 1.45 20.74 -11.80
C PHE A 49 -0.06 20.76 -12.07
N THR A 50 -0.84 20.76 -11.00
CA THR A 50 -2.30 20.76 -11.03
C THR A 50 -2.86 21.41 -9.77
N THR A 51 -4.04 22.01 -9.90
CA THR A 51 -4.85 22.51 -8.78
C THR A 51 -5.68 21.42 -8.09
N ALA A 52 -5.86 20.26 -8.74
CA ALA A 52 -6.58 19.14 -8.16
C ALA A 52 -5.69 18.41 -7.13
N ARG A 53 -5.51 18.98 -5.94
CA ARG A 53 -4.69 18.41 -4.87
C ARG A 53 -5.48 18.24 -3.58
N ALA A 54 -5.12 17.21 -2.81
CA ALA A 54 -5.64 16.93 -1.48
C ALA A 54 -4.53 17.00 -0.42
N ASP A 55 -3.70 18.03 -0.52
CA ASP A 55 -2.54 18.32 0.33
C ASP A 55 -2.83 19.39 1.42
N SER A 56 -4.09 19.79 1.58
CA SER A 56 -4.55 20.73 2.60
C SER A 56 -5.70 20.16 3.46
N PRO A 57 -6.00 20.74 4.63
CA PRO A 57 -7.24 20.45 5.35
C PRO A 57 -8.47 20.69 4.46
N PRO A 58 -9.57 19.93 4.63
CA PRO A 58 -9.83 18.96 5.70
C PRO A 58 -9.31 17.54 5.41
N TYR A 59 -8.60 17.32 4.29
CA TYR A 59 -8.14 15.99 3.91
C TYR A 59 -7.21 15.39 4.97
N GLY A 60 -7.41 14.10 5.26
CA GLY A 60 -6.61 13.39 6.26
C GLY A 60 -6.97 13.63 7.73
N ILE A 61 -8.04 14.38 8.06
CA ILE A 61 -8.46 14.63 9.46
C ILE A 61 -8.77 13.36 10.27
N ASP A 62 -9.29 12.32 9.62
CA ASP A 62 -9.60 11.01 10.20
C ASP A 62 -8.49 9.97 9.94
N PHE A 63 -7.43 10.35 9.22
CA PHE A 63 -6.26 9.49 9.00
C PHE A 63 -5.44 9.36 10.30
N PRO A 64 -4.75 8.22 10.56
CA PRO A 64 -3.98 8.05 11.79
C PRO A 64 -2.98 9.18 12.11
N THR A 65 -2.36 9.79 11.08
CA THR A 65 -1.43 10.90 11.26
C THR A 65 -2.11 12.25 11.46
N ARG A 66 -3.41 12.37 11.15
CA ARG A 66 -4.20 13.62 11.16
C ARG A 66 -3.60 14.76 10.32
N THR A 67 -2.90 14.40 9.24
CA THR A 67 -2.29 15.34 8.28
C THR A 67 -2.85 15.07 6.89
N PRO A 68 -2.85 16.06 5.98
CA PRO A 68 -3.20 15.82 4.58
C PRO A 68 -2.37 14.68 3.98
N THR A 69 -3.05 13.79 3.26
CA THR A 69 -2.44 12.55 2.76
C THR A 69 -2.36 12.49 1.24
N GLY A 70 -2.94 13.45 0.52
CA GLY A 70 -3.16 13.37 -0.92
C GLY A 70 -4.38 12.56 -1.34
N ARG A 71 -5.11 11.95 -0.40
CA ARG A 71 -6.42 11.32 -0.65
C ARG A 71 -7.52 12.39 -0.59
N PHE A 72 -8.43 12.36 -1.55
CA PHE A 72 -9.64 13.21 -1.56
C PHE A 72 -10.70 12.68 -0.57
N SER A 73 -10.29 12.47 0.68
CA SER A 73 -11.08 11.92 1.78
C SER A 73 -10.54 12.42 3.11
N ASN A 74 -11.33 12.31 4.18
CA ASN A 74 -10.87 12.54 5.54
C ASN A 74 -9.82 11.50 5.98
N GLY A 75 -9.78 10.32 5.38
CA GLY A 75 -8.89 9.24 5.80
C GLY A 75 -8.57 8.28 4.66
N TYR A 76 -8.60 6.98 4.96
CA TYR A 76 -8.42 5.93 3.97
C TYR A 76 -9.49 5.99 2.87
N ASN A 77 -9.10 5.63 1.64
CA ASN A 77 -9.99 5.45 0.50
C ASN A 77 -10.19 3.94 0.19
N ILE A 78 -11.00 3.62 -0.81
CA ILE A 78 -11.35 2.23 -1.15
C ILE A 78 -10.11 1.34 -1.38
N PRO A 79 -9.10 1.75 -2.19
CA PRO A 79 -7.84 1.01 -2.35
C PRO A 79 -7.12 0.64 -1.05
N ASP A 80 -7.14 1.52 -0.05
CA ASP A 80 -6.50 1.24 1.23
C ASP A 80 -7.20 0.07 1.95
N PHE A 81 -8.54 0.09 1.99
CA PHE A 81 -9.32 -0.98 2.60
C PHE A 81 -9.15 -2.31 1.86
N ILE A 82 -9.02 -2.28 0.52
CA ILE A 82 -8.70 -3.46 -0.29
C ILE A 82 -7.31 -3.99 0.10
N SER A 83 -6.31 -3.11 0.20
CA SER A 83 -4.94 -3.48 0.59
C SER A 83 -4.92 -4.14 1.97
N MET A 84 -5.61 -3.55 2.96
CA MET A 84 -5.78 -4.13 4.29
C MET A 84 -6.43 -5.52 4.23
N ARG A 85 -7.44 -5.70 3.37
CA ARG A 85 -8.12 -6.99 3.21
C ARG A 85 -7.23 -8.05 2.57
N LEU A 86 -6.28 -7.64 1.72
CA LEU A 86 -5.25 -8.50 1.15
C LEU A 86 -4.10 -8.82 2.12
N GLY A 87 -4.09 -8.22 3.32
CA GLY A 87 -2.95 -8.32 4.24
C GLY A 87 -1.72 -7.57 3.73
N ALA A 88 -1.90 -6.62 2.81
CA ALA A 88 -0.86 -5.76 2.29
C ALA A 88 -0.94 -4.37 2.93
N GLU A 89 0.20 -3.67 2.95
CA GLU A 89 0.18 -2.23 3.15
C GLU A 89 -0.49 -1.51 1.97
N SER A 90 -0.96 -0.28 2.17
CA SER A 90 -1.46 0.55 1.08
C SER A 90 -0.40 0.75 0.00
N THR A 91 -0.80 0.60 -1.26
CA THR A 91 0.03 0.98 -2.41
C THR A 91 0.49 2.43 -2.29
N LEU A 92 1.69 2.75 -2.76
CA LEU A 92 2.18 4.13 -2.86
C LEU A 92 1.67 4.82 -4.13
N PRO A 93 1.61 6.16 -4.15
CA PRO A 93 1.49 6.90 -5.41
C PRO A 93 2.64 6.51 -6.34
N TYR A 94 2.34 6.22 -7.61
CA TYR A 94 3.34 5.88 -8.62
C TYR A 94 4.46 6.93 -8.72
N LEU A 95 4.12 8.21 -8.53
CA LEU A 95 5.07 9.33 -8.59
C LEU A 95 5.87 9.54 -7.30
N SER A 96 5.64 8.75 -6.24
CA SER A 96 6.34 8.91 -4.97
C SER A 96 7.83 8.53 -5.08
N PRO A 97 8.77 9.34 -4.56
CA PRO A 97 10.18 8.97 -4.44
C PRO A 97 10.45 7.75 -3.54
N GLU A 98 9.46 7.36 -2.72
CA GLU A 98 9.49 6.17 -1.88
C GLU A 98 9.04 4.91 -2.63
N PHE A 99 8.46 5.05 -3.83
CA PHE A 99 8.06 3.94 -4.69
C PHE A 99 9.29 3.25 -5.33
N LYS A 100 10.04 2.52 -4.51
CA LYS A 100 11.28 1.82 -4.87
C LYS A 100 11.52 0.61 -3.96
N GLY A 101 12.43 -0.27 -4.38
CA GLY A 101 12.80 -1.45 -3.59
C GLY A 101 11.62 -2.40 -3.39
N GLU A 102 11.45 -2.91 -2.16
CA GLU A 102 10.38 -3.86 -1.83
C GLU A 102 8.96 -3.28 -1.99
N LYS A 103 8.81 -1.94 -1.94
CA LYS A 103 7.53 -1.27 -2.19
C LYS A 103 6.99 -1.54 -3.60
N LEU A 104 7.86 -1.82 -4.57
CA LEU A 104 7.46 -2.22 -5.92
C LEU A 104 6.67 -3.53 -5.94
N LEU A 105 6.90 -4.42 -4.95
CA LEU A 105 6.26 -5.74 -4.87
C LEU A 105 4.82 -5.66 -4.33
N VAL A 106 4.48 -4.57 -3.64
CA VAL A 106 3.10 -4.31 -3.16
C VAL A 106 2.20 -3.89 -4.33
N GLY A 107 2.78 -3.28 -5.36
CA GLY A 107 2.07 -2.66 -6.48
C GLY A 107 2.01 -1.13 -6.33
N ALA A 108 1.21 -0.47 -7.17
CA ALA A 108 1.24 0.98 -7.31
C ALA A 108 -0.15 1.57 -7.55
N ASN A 109 -0.33 2.81 -7.11
CA ASN A 109 -1.49 3.61 -7.44
C ASN A 109 -1.14 4.60 -8.56
N PHE A 110 -1.82 4.47 -9.70
CA PHE A 110 -1.70 5.34 -10.87
C PHE A 110 -2.87 6.31 -11.02
N ALA A 111 -3.80 6.32 -10.06
CA ALA A 111 -4.93 7.22 -10.10
C ALA A 111 -4.49 8.67 -9.95
N SER A 112 -5.20 9.58 -10.61
CA SER A 112 -4.90 11.00 -10.59
C SER A 112 -6.18 11.81 -10.57
N ALA A 113 -6.32 12.70 -9.58
CA ALA A 113 -7.48 13.57 -9.54
C ALA A 113 -7.54 14.54 -10.72
N GLY A 114 -8.76 14.83 -11.16
CA GLY A 114 -8.98 15.66 -12.34
C GLY A 114 -8.75 14.95 -13.67
N VAL A 115 -8.34 13.67 -13.66
CA VAL A 115 -8.38 12.85 -14.90
C VAL A 115 -9.83 12.53 -15.24
N GLY A 116 -10.14 12.51 -16.53
CA GLY A 116 -11.40 12.01 -17.05
C GLY A 116 -11.17 11.08 -18.23
N ILE A 117 -12.22 10.36 -18.65
CA ILE A 117 -12.13 9.37 -19.73
C ILE A 117 -11.86 10.04 -21.08
N LEU A 118 -12.36 11.26 -21.26
CA LEU A 118 -12.17 12.05 -22.47
C LEU A 118 -11.10 13.12 -22.25
N ASN A 119 -10.27 13.40 -23.25
CA ASN A 119 -9.23 14.43 -23.18
C ASN A 119 -9.79 15.78 -22.69
N ASP A 120 -10.98 16.14 -23.17
CA ASP A 120 -11.64 17.42 -22.87
C ASP A 120 -12.12 17.55 -21.41
N THR A 121 -12.24 16.44 -20.69
CA THR A 121 -12.66 16.44 -19.27
C THR A 121 -11.50 16.64 -18.30
N GLY A 122 -10.26 16.37 -18.73
CA GLY A 122 -9.07 16.56 -17.89
C GLY A 122 -8.44 17.96 -17.94
N VAL A 123 -8.74 18.73 -18.99
CA VAL A 123 -8.10 20.04 -19.23
C VAL A 123 -8.44 21.09 -18.15
N GLN A 124 -9.53 20.88 -17.40
CA GLN A 124 -10.01 21.82 -16.38
C GLN A 124 -9.06 21.94 -15.18
N PHE A 125 -8.12 21.00 -15.01
CA PHE A 125 -7.23 20.93 -13.85
C PHE A 125 -5.75 21.13 -14.20
N VAL A 126 -5.47 21.56 -15.43
CA VAL A 126 -4.13 21.99 -15.86
C VAL A 126 -3.93 23.44 -15.40
N SER A 127 -2.89 23.68 -14.62
CA SER A 127 -2.49 25.01 -14.12
C SER A 127 -1.20 25.48 -14.77
#